data_AF-A0AAU8CKX5-F1
#
_entry.id   AF-A0AAU8CKX5-F1
#
_cell.length_a   1.000
_cell.length_b   1.000
_cell.length_c   1.000
_cell.angle_alpha   90.00
_cell.angle_beta   90.00
_cell.angle_gamma   90.00
#
_symmetry.space_group_name_H-M   'P 1'
#
loop_
_entity.id
_entity.type
_entity.pdbx_description
1 polymer ?
#
loop_
_entity_poly.entity_id
_entity_poly.type
_entity_poly.pdbx_seq_one_letter_code
_entity_poly.pdbx_strand_id
1 'polypeptide(L)' 'MKTLLASIFVLALACPSFANQCPSLVKQIDEKLQSAQLSDADKAKVTELRNKGEEQHAAGDHAASEASLNEALAMLD' A
#
# COMPACT_ATOMS: atom_id res chain seq x y z
N MET A 1 -50.92 16.78 -10.71
CA MET A 1 -49.84 16.91 -9.71
C MET A 1 -49.89 15.72 -8.75
N LYS A 2 -49.20 14.63 -9.08
CA LYS A 2 -48.92 13.45 -8.23
C LYS A 2 -48.34 12.43 -9.23
N THR A 3 -47.12 11.94 -9.18
CA THR A 3 -46.07 11.93 -8.18
C THR A 3 -44.77 11.92 -8.98
N LEU A 4 -44.02 13.02 -8.90
CA LEU A 4 -42.57 12.96 -9.05
C LEU A 4 -42.02 12.01 -7.98
N LEU A 5 -40.83 11.46 -8.26
CA LEU A 5 -39.93 10.77 -7.33
C LEU A 5 -40.09 9.24 -7.24
N ALA A 6 -39.48 8.57 -8.22
CA ALA A 6 -38.88 7.26 -7.99
C ALA A 6 -37.52 7.17 -8.70
N SER A 7 -36.67 8.19 -8.52
CA SER A 7 -35.25 8.07 -8.84
C SER A 7 -34.55 7.59 -7.58
N ILE A 8 -34.53 6.28 -7.35
CA ILE A 8 -33.66 5.66 -6.34
C ILE A 8 -32.23 5.84 -6.84
N PHE A 9 -31.58 6.87 -6.32
CA PHE A 9 -30.16 7.12 -6.49
C PHE A 9 -29.44 6.08 -5.61
N VAL A 10 -29.08 4.94 -6.19
CA VAL A 10 -28.10 4.03 -5.56
C VAL A 10 -26.76 4.74 -5.67
N LEU A 11 -26.47 5.61 -4.71
CA LEU A 11 -25.12 6.09 -4.46
C LEU A 11 -24.34 4.89 -3.92
N ALA A 12 -23.82 4.08 -4.83
CA ALA A 12 -22.88 3.02 -4.50
C ALA A 12 -21.73 3.70 -3.73
N LEU A 13 -21.61 3.36 -2.46
CA LEU A 13 -20.54 3.79 -1.59
C LEU A 13 -19.21 3.42 -2.29
N ALA A 14 -18.52 4.41 -2.82
CA ALA A 14 -17.17 4.24 -3.34
C ALA A 14 -16.24 4.03 -2.13
N CYS A 15 -16.25 2.81 -1.57
CA CYS A 15 -15.20 2.41 -0.66
C CYS A 15 -13.88 2.51 -1.43
N PRO A 16 -12.85 3.19 -0.90
CA PRO A 16 -11.53 3.14 -1.51
C PRO A 16 -11.14 1.68 -1.63
N SER A 17 -10.94 1.23 -2.86
CA SER A 17 -10.50 -0.12 -3.12
C SER A 17 -9.08 -0.24 -2.58
N PHE A 18 -8.94 -0.91 -1.43
CA PHE A 18 -7.65 -1.25 -0.82
C PHE A 18 -6.79 -2.18 -1.70
N ALA A 19 -7.31 -2.61 -2.86
CA ALA A 19 -6.60 -3.48 -3.80
C ALA A 19 -5.23 -2.93 -4.27
N ASN A 20 -4.98 -1.63 -4.12
CA ASN A 20 -3.73 -0.99 -4.56
C ASN A 20 -2.78 -0.57 -3.42
N GLN A 21 -3.07 -0.95 -2.16
CA GLN A 21 -2.26 -0.46 -1.03
C GLN A 21 -0.83 -1.04 -1.04
N CYS A 22 -0.66 -2.36 -1.14
CA CYS A 22 0.69 -2.96 -1.15
C CYS A 22 1.53 -2.48 -2.35
N PRO A 23 1.03 -2.47 -3.60
CA PRO A 23 1.78 -1.92 -4.74
C PRO A 23 2.16 -0.45 -4.58
N SER A 24 1.28 0.36 -3.96
CA SER A 24 1.58 1.77 -3.66
C SER A 24 2.71 1.93 -2.65
N LEU A 25 2.73 1.11 -1.59
CA LEU A 25 3.80 1.14 -0.58
C LEU A 25 5.15 0.71 -1.17
N VAL A 26 5.18 -0.35 -1.98
CA VAL A 26 6.39 -0.78 -2.70
C VAL A 26 6.96 0.37 -3.54
N LYS A 27 6.10 1.00 -4.34
CA LYS A 27 6.50 2.14 -5.17
C LYS A 27 7.08 3.29 -4.33
N GLN A 28 6.44 3.63 -3.20
CA GLN A 28 6.93 4.69 -2.31
C GLN A 28 8.30 4.35 -1.69
N ILE A 29 8.51 3.10 -1.30
CA ILE A 29 9.80 2.60 -0.81
C ILE A 29 10.86 2.75 -1.92
N ASP A 30 10.55 2.32 -3.14
CA ASP A 30 11.47 2.39 -4.29
C ASP A 30 11.87 3.82 -4.64
N GLU A 31 10.94 4.77 -4.56
CA GLU A 31 11.21 6.20 -4.78
C GLU A 31 12.08 6.78 -3.66
N LYS A 32 11.78 6.50 -2.40
CA LYS A 32 12.54 7.01 -1.25
C LYS A 32 13.95 6.41 -1.18
N LEU A 33 14.09 5.12 -1.48
CA LEU A 33 15.38 4.42 -1.40
C LEU A 33 16.44 5.01 -2.35
N GLN A 34 16.03 5.58 -3.49
CA GLN A 34 16.94 6.23 -4.45
C GLN A 34 17.72 7.40 -3.87
N SER A 35 17.18 8.09 -2.87
CA SER A 35 17.79 9.28 -2.25
C SER A 35 18.07 9.11 -0.76
N ALA A 36 17.81 7.92 -0.21
CA ALA A 36 17.95 7.64 1.21
C ALA A 36 19.40 7.76 1.70
N GLN A 37 19.60 8.61 2.70
CA GLN A 37 20.86 8.75 3.43
C GLN A 37 20.88 7.78 4.62
N LEU A 38 20.97 6.50 4.29
CA LEU A 38 21.01 5.39 5.24
C LEU A 38 22.36 4.66 5.18
N SER A 39 22.70 3.96 6.25
CA SER A 39 23.83 3.02 6.24
C SER A 39 23.57 1.87 5.25
N ASP A 40 24.62 1.20 4.78
CA ASP A 40 24.46 0.05 3.88
C ASP A 40 23.65 -1.08 4.53
N ALA A 41 23.79 -1.25 5.85
CA ALA A 41 23.01 -2.21 6.63
C ALA A 41 21.52 -1.87 6.65
N ASP A 42 21.17 -0.60 6.86
CA ASP A 42 19.78 -0.15 6.86
C ASP A 42 19.16 -0.23 5.47
N LYS A 43 19.92 0.11 4.41
CA LYS A 43 19.46 -0.06 3.01
C LYS A 43 19.18 -1.53 2.69
N ALA A 44 20.05 -2.44 3.16
CA ALA A 44 19.83 -3.87 3.01
C ALA A 44 18.57 -4.31 3.76
N LYS A 45 18.33 -3.79 4.97
CA LYS A 45 17.14 -4.12 5.75
C LYS A 45 15.85 -3.63 5.10
N VAL A 46 15.84 -2.39 4.61
CA VAL A 46 14.71 -1.82 3.85
C VAL A 46 14.41 -2.66 2.61
N THR A 47 15.45 -3.08 1.88
CA THR A 47 15.31 -3.92 0.68
C THR A 47 14.76 -5.31 1.02
N GLU A 48 15.23 -5.91 2.12
CA GLU A 48 14.71 -7.19 2.61
C GLU A 48 13.21 -7.10 2.95
N LEU A 49 12.81 -6.07 3.71
CA LEU A 49 11.41 -5.84 4.09
C LEU A 49 10.52 -5.55 2.87
N ARG A 50 11.01 -4.77 1.91
CA ARG A 50 10.35 -4.51 0.61
C ARG A 50 10.05 -5.81 -0.13
N ASN A 51 11.08 -6.64 -0.33
CA ASN A 51 10.95 -7.90 -1.07
C ASN A 51 10.04 -8.89 -0.34
N LYS A 52 10.17 -8.98 0.99
CA LYS A 52 9.28 -9.79 1.83
C LYS A 52 7.82 -9.33 1.70
N GLY A 53 7.58 -8.03 1.65
CA GLY A 53 6.26 -7.47 1.38
C GLY A 53 5.68 -7.93 0.05
N GLU A 54 6.46 -7.87 -1.03
CA GLU A 54 6.03 -8.37 -2.35
C GLU A 54 5.76 -9.89 -2.35
N GLU A 55 6.58 -10.68 -1.66
CA GLU A 55 6.35 -12.14 -1.51
C GLU A 55 5.05 -12.43 -0.76
N GLN A 56 4.79 -11.72 0.34
CA GLN A 56 3.55 -11.83 1.11
C GLN A 56 2.33 -11.41 0.28
N HIS A 57 2.45 -10.33 -0.50
CA HIS A 57 1.42 -9.91 -1.44
C HIS A 57 1.13 -10.99 -2.49
N ALA A 58 2.16 -11.58 -3.11
CA ALA A 58 2.03 -12.65 -4.08
C ALA A 58 1.40 -13.92 -3.48
N ALA A 59 1.62 -14.17 -2.18
CA ALA A 59 0.99 -15.25 -1.42
C ALA A 59 -0.46 -14.95 -0.99
N GLY A 60 -0.96 -13.72 -1.21
CA GLY A 60 -2.29 -13.28 -0.80
C GLY A 60 -2.40 -12.82 0.66
N ASP A 61 -1.29 -12.77 1.40
CA ASP A 61 -1.24 -12.26 2.78
C ASP A 61 -1.03 -10.75 2.78
N HIS A 62 -2.08 -10.01 2.43
CA HIS A 62 -2.03 -8.56 2.32
C HIS A 62 -1.73 -7.86 3.65
N ALA A 63 -2.25 -8.36 4.76
CA ALA A 63 -2.00 -7.76 6.07
C ALA A 63 -0.52 -7.88 6.45
N ALA A 64 0.10 -9.05 6.24
CA ALA A 64 1.52 -9.22 6.50
C ALA A 64 2.38 -8.41 5.52
N SER A 65 1.99 -8.35 4.23
CA SER A 65 2.63 -7.50 3.23
C SER A 65 2.66 -6.04 3.68
N GLU A 66 1.51 -5.48 4.03
CA GLU A 66 1.42 -4.09 4.50
C GLU A 66 2.25 -3.86 5.76
N ALA A 67 2.28 -4.81 6.71
CA ALA A 67 3.11 -4.70 7.90
C ALA A 67 4.61 -4.59 7.55
N SER A 68 5.14 -5.50 6.72
CA SER A 68 6.55 -5.47 6.31
C SER A 68 6.88 -4.20 5.52
N LEU A 69 5.98 -3.77 4.62
CA LEU A 69 6.18 -2.58 3.80
C LEU A 69 6.13 -1.28 4.62
N ASN A 70 5.23 -1.18 5.61
CA ASN A 70 5.22 -0.03 6.51
C ASN A 70 6.45 0.01 7.43
N GLU A 71 6.97 -1.14 7.86
CA GLU A 71 8.24 -1.20 8.60
C GLU A 71 9.41 -0.69 7.73
N ALA A 72 9.47 -1.10 6.46
CA ALA A 72 10.46 -0.58 5.51
C ALA A 72 10.34 0.93 5.31
N LEU A 73 9.10 1.44 5.18
CA LEU A 73 8.82 2.85 4.96
C LEU A 73 9.21 3.70 6.19
N ALA A 74 8.97 3.20 7.40
CA ALA A 74 9.35 3.88 8.64
C ALA A 74 10.87 4.06 8.81
N MET A 75 11.68 3.22 8.17
CA MET A 75 13.14 3.40 8.12
C MET A 75 13.59 4.44 7.07
N LEU A 76 12.67 4.88 6.20
CA LEU A 76 12.90 5.84 5.11
C LEU A 76 12.26 7.22 5.36
N ASP A 77 11.66 7.42 6.54
CA ASP A 77 11.13 8.70 7.04
C ASP A 77 12.13 9.36 8.01
#